data_AF-A0A9X2JS68-F1
#
_entry.id   AF-A0A9X2JS68-F1
#
_cell.length_a   1.000
_cell.length_b   1.000
_cell.length_c   1.000
_cell.angle_alpha   90.00
_cell.angle_beta   90.00
_cell.angle_gamma   90.00
#
_symmetry.space_group_name_H-M   'P 1'
#
loop_
_entity.id
_entity.type
_entity.pdbx_description
1 polymer ?
#
loop_
_entity_poly.entity_id
_entity_poly.type
_entity_poly.pdbx_seq_one_letter_code
_entity_poly.pdbx_strand_id
1 'polypeptide(L)'
;MAQNPTSSAHPPLPPTTEEDTLSRLRLLRSRRVGIATYWRLMAEHGSARAALDALPDIARAAGISDYEACTPQAARAEMRAAEAAGARLLLHGDPLYPADLAALTDAPPLWWLRGRAALLRRPMLAQVGARNATSLGRR
;
A
#
# COMPACT_ATOMS: atom_id res chain seq x y z
N MET A 1 -47.88 9.92 -27.31
CA MET A 1 -47.11 10.35 -26.11
C MET A 1 -46.93 9.14 -25.20
N ALA A 2 -45.70 8.62 -25.09
CA ALA A 2 -45.17 7.94 -23.91
C ALA A 2 -43.70 7.62 -24.21
N GLN A 3 -42.80 8.47 -23.70
CA GLN A 3 -41.36 8.33 -23.84
C GLN A 3 -40.89 7.33 -22.78
N ASN A 4 -40.23 6.24 -23.21
CA ASN A 4 -39.54 5.32 -22.31
C ASN A 4 -38.35 6.03 -21.67
N PRO A 5 -38.17 5.97 -20.33
CA PRO A 5 -36.94 6.43 -19.71
C PRO A 5 -35.81 5.44 -20.03
N THR A 6 -34.80 5.89 -20.78
CA THR A 6 -33.53 5.19 -20.98
C THR A 6 -32.78 5.15 -19.65
N SER A 7 -32.96 4.07 -18.90
CA SER A 7 -32.14 3.73 -17.74
C SER A 7 -30.70 3.48 -18.22
N SER A 8 -29.83 4.46 -18.01
CA SER A 8 -28.41 4.34 -18.27
C SER A 8 -27.80 3.39 -17.23
N ALA A 9 -27.76 2.10 -17.57
CA ALA A 9 -26.96 1.12 -16.86
C ALA A 9 -25.48 1.32 -17.24
N HIS A 10 -24.87 2.39 -16.74
CA HIS A 10 -23.43 2.53 -16.85
C HIS A 10 -22.78 1.56 -15.84
N PRO A 11 -21.96 0.60 -16.28
CA PRO A 11 -21.24 -0.27 -15.36
C PRO A 11 -20.34 0.59 -14.45
N PRO A 12 -20.19 0.26 -13.16
CA PRO A 12 -19.27 1.00 -12.29
C PRO A 12 -17.88 0.93 -12.91
N LEU A 13 -17.32 2.09 -13.24
CA LEU A 13 -15.95 2.19 -13.73
C LEU A 13 -15.03 1.47 -12.74
N PRO A 14 -14.07 0.66 -13.20
CA PRO A 14 -13.05 0.14 -12.29
C PRO A 14 -12.43 1.33 -11.55
N PRO A 15 -12.13 1.19 -10.24
CA PRO A 15 -11.51 2.27 -9.48
C PRO A 15 -10.32 2.80 -10.28
N THR A 16 -10.26 4.11 -10.44
CA THR A 16 -9.12 4.73 -11.13
C THR A 16 -7.84 4.26 -10.43
N THR A 17 -6.77 3.99 -11.18
CA THR A 17 -5.52 3.45 -10.62
C THR A 17 -5.01 4.29 -9.43
N GLU A 18 -5.28 5.59 -9.44
CA GLU A 18 -5.00 6.51 -8.33
C GLU A 18 -5.84 6.27 -7.07
N GLU A 19 -7.15 5.99 -7.22
CA GLU A 19 -8.03 5.68 -6.08
C GLU A 19 -7.71 4.34 -5.44
N ASP A 20 -7.33 3.33 -6.24
CA ASP A 20 -6.85 2.05 -5.70
C ASP A 20 -5.53 2.26 -4.94
N THR A 21 -4.59 3.00 -5.54
CA THR A 21 -3.31 3.37 -4.90
C THR A 21 -3.54 4.08 -3.57
N LEU A 22 -4.45 5.07 -3.55
CA LEU A 22 -4.82 5.79 -2.34
C LEU A 22 -5.44 4.85 -1.28
N SER A 23 -6.33 3.95 -1.70
CA SER A 23 -6.98 3.00 -0.79
C SER A 23 -5.98 2.02 -0.19
N ARG A 24 -5.03 1.50 -0.99
CA ARG A 24 -3.93 0.65 -0.53
C ARG A 24 -3.05 1.38 0.49
N LEU A 25 -2.67 2.62 0.21
CA LEU A 25 -1.91 3.44 1.16
C LEU A 25 -2.68 3.65 2.47
N ARG A 26 -3.95 4.06 2.38
CA ARG A 26 -4.83 4.24 3.56
C ARG A 26 -4.94 2.96 4.38
N LEU A 27 -5.10 1.81 3.74
CA LEU A 27 -5.23 0.53 4.42
C LEU A 27 -3.97 0.26 5.26
N LEU A 28 -2.77 0.37 4.66
CA LEU A 28 -1.51 0.15 5.40
C LEU A 28 -1.27 1.22 6.49
N ARG A 29 -1.73 2.45 6.29
CA ARG A 29 -1.60 3.53 7.29
C ARG A 29 -2.67 3.49 8.38
N SER A 30 -3.66 2.61 8.27
CA SER A 30 -4.69 2.47 9.28
C SER A 30 -4.14 1.84 10.55
N ARG A 31 -4.66 2.28 11.70
CA ARG A 31 -4.19 1.84 13.01
C ARG A 31 -4.27 0.31 13.13
N ARG A 32 -3.25 -0.35 13.69
CA ARG A 32 -3.18 -1.82 13.85
C ARG A 32 -3.18 -2.63 12.54
N VAL A 33 -3.03 -1.99 11.37
CA VAL A 33 -2.81 -2.71 10.11
C VAL A 33 -1.30 -2.82 9.83
N GLY A 34 -0.70 -3.92 10.27
CA GLY A 34 0.65 -4.32 9.87
C GLY A 34 0.66 -5.07 8.54
N ILE A 35 1.83 -5.47 8.05
CA ILE A 35 1.99 -6.18 6.77
C ILE A 35 1.15 -7.47 6.74
N ALA A 36 1.22 -8.31 7.79
CA ALA A 36 0.45 -9.55 7.87
C ALA A 36 -1.07 -9.28 7.84
N THR A 37 -1.54 -8.28 8.60
CA THR A 37 -2.94 -7.89 8.64
C THR A 37 -3.41 -7.33 7.30
N TYR A 38 -2.57 -6.53 6.63
CA TYR A 38 -2.85 -5.99 5.32
C TYR A 38 -3.12 -7.11 4.32
N TRP A 39 -2.22 -8.09 4.22
CA TRP A 39 -2.38 -9.21 3.28
C TRP A 39 -3.60 -10.07 3.60
N ARG A 40 -3.86 -10.32 4.89
CA ARG A 40 -5.07 -11.02 5.33
C ARG A 40 -6.35 -10.28 4.89
N LEU A 41 -6.43 -8.97 5.14
CA LEU A 41 -7.58 -8.16 4.75
C LEU A 41 -7.75 -8.09 3.22
N MET A 42 -6.65 -7.98 2.48
CA MET A 42 -6.70 -8.01 1.01
C MET A 42 -7.21 -9.36 0.48
N ALA A 43 -6.83 -10.47 1.12
CA ALA A 43 -7.30 -11.80 0.74
C ALA A 43 -8.77 -12.04 1.12
N GLU A 44 -9.20 -11.60 2.31
CA GLU A 44 -10.57 -11.77 2.82
C GLU A 44 -11.59 -10.87 2.10
N HIS A 45 -11.21 -9.64 1.75
CA HIS A 45 -12.13 -8.62 1.19
C HIS A 45 -11.90 -8.32 -0.30
N GLY A 46 -10.84 -8.86 -0.91
CA GLY A 46 -10.53 -8.76 -2.34
C GLY A 46 -9.99 -7.40 -2.82
N SER A 47 -10.24 -6.30 -2.09
CA SER A 47 -9.73 -4.97 -2.43
C SER A 47 -9.43 -4.13 -1.19
N ALA A 48 -8.54 -3.14 -1.33
CA ALA A 48 -8.21 -2.23 -0.23
C ALA A 48 -9.41 -1.35 0.17
N ARG A 49 -10.27 -0.98 -0.79
CA ARG A 49 -11.52 -0.26 -0.55
C ARG A 49 -12.45 -1.06 0.36
N ALA A 50 -12.76 -2.31 -0.02
CA ALA A 50 -13.64 -3.18 0.75
C ALA A 50 -13.07 -3.50 2.14
N ALA A 51 -11.76 -3.71 2.24
CA ALA A 51 -11.09 -3.88 3.53
C ALA A 51 -11.22 -2.65 4.43
N LEU A 52 -11.03 -1.43 3.90
CA LEU A 52 -11.20 -0.19 4.65
C LEU A 52 -12.63 -0.02 5.18
N ASP A 53 -13.63 -0.40 4.38
CA ASP A 53 -15.04 -0.32 4.76
C ASP A 53 -15.37 -1.32 5.88
N ALA A 54 -14.72 -2.49 5.92
CA ALA A 54 -14.91 -3.52 6.95
C ALA A 54 -14.15 -3.26 8.26
N LEU A 55 -13.08 -2.46 8.23
CA LEU A 55 -12.20 -2.24 9.40
C LEU A 55 -12.93 -1.75 10.67
N PRO A 56 -13.88 -0.78 10.63
CA PRO A 56 -14.58 -0.33 11.82
C PRO A 56 -15.36 -1.45 12.52
N ASP A 57 -15.99 -2.34 11.74
CA ASP A 57 -16.76 -3.47 12.28
C ASP A 57 -15.84 -4.53 12.89
N ILE A 58 -14.71 -4.82 12.23
CA ILE A 58 -13.66 -5.71 12.76
C ILE A 58 -13.11 -5.17 14.10
N ALA A 59 -12.88 -3.85 14.17
CA ALA A 59 -12.39 -3.22 15.38
C ALA A 59 -13.43 -3.24 16.51
N ARG A 60 -14.71 -3.03 16.19
CA ARG A 60 -15.82 -3.12 17.15
C ARG A 60 -15.95 -4.53 17.72
N ALA A 61 -15.85 -5.56 16.88
CA ALA A 61 -15.83 -6.96 17.32
C ALA A 61 -14.64 -7.28 18.24
N ALA A 62 -13.52 -6.57 18.08
CA ALA A 62 -12.35 -6.66 18.95
C ALA A 62 -12.41 -5.74 20.19
N GLY A 63 -13.57 -5.13 20.48
CA GLY A 63 -13.79 -4.29 21.66
C GLY A 63 -13.31 -2.84 21.53
N ILE A 64 -13.12 -2.33 20.31
CA ILE A 64 -12.73 -0.94 20.04
C ILE A 64 -13.91 -0.20 19.40
N SER A 65 -14.57 0.68 20.14
CA SER A 65 -15.74 1.42 19.65
C SER A 65 -15.38 2.58 18.71
N ASP A 66 -14.25 3.24 18.96
CA ASP A 66 -13.91 4.52 18.34
C ASP A 66 -12.81 4.36 17.28
N TYR A 67 -12.88 3.28 16.52
CA TYR A 67 -11.90 2.99 15.48
C TYR A 67 -12.20 3.75 14.19
N GLU A 68 -11.22 4.52 13.73
CA GLU A 68 -11.24 5.13 12.40
C GLU A 68 -10.04 4.67 11.57
N ALA A 69 -10.32 4.28 10.33
CA ALA A 69 -9.28 4.01 9.34
C ALA A 69 -8.57 5.31 8.92
N CYS A 70 -7.38 5.19 8.31
CA CYS A 70 -6.65 6.36 7.82
C CYS A 70 -7.53 7.20 6.88
N THR A 71 -7.61 8.50 7.16
CA THR A 71 -8.43 9.40 6.36
C THR A 71 -7.83 9.58 4.95
N PRO A 72 -8.66 9.82 3.92
CA PRO A 72 -8.16 10.14 2.59
C PRO A 72 -7.27 11.38 2.56
N GLN A 73 -7.59 12.39 3.39
CA GLN A 73 -6.81 13.63 3.46
C GLN A 73 -5.39 13.39 3.97
N ALA A 74 -5.24 12.58 5.02
CA ALA A 74 -3.92 12.23 5.57
C ALA A 74 -3.07 11.45 4.54
N ALA A 75 -3.65 10.44 3.89
CA ALA A 75 -2.93 9.66 2.88
C ALA A 75 -2.56 10.50 1.65
N ARG A 76 -3.44 11.40 1.18
CA ARG A 76 -3.11 12.34 0.09
C ARG A 76 -2.01 13.33 0.50
N ALA A 77 -1.98 13.76 1.77
CA ALA A 77 -0.91 14.60 2.27
C ALA A 77 0.44 13.86 2.28
N GLU A 78 0.46 12.58 2.68
CA GLU A 78 1.66 11.73 2.59
C GLU A 78 2.14 11.59 1.14
N MET A 79 1.23 11.32 0.19
CA MET A 79 1.60 11.22 -1.23
C MET A 79 2.22 12.51 -1.77
N ARG A 80 1.64 13.67 -1.46
CA ARG A 80 2.21 14.97 -1.86
C ARG A 80 3.56 15.24 -1.21
N ALA A 81 3.73 14.88 0.06
CA ALA A 81 5.00 15.04 0.75
C ALA A 81 6.10 14.14 0.15
N ALA A 82 5.75 12.90 -0.22
CA ALA A 82 6.66 12.00 -0.89
C ALA A 82 7.05 12.51 -2.29
N GLU A 83 6.09 13.00 -3.06
CA GLU A 83 6.33 13.62 -4.37
C GLU A 83 7.27 14.82 -4.25
N ALA A 84 7.02 15.73 -3.31
CA ALA A 84 7.90 16.87 -3.02
C ALA A 84 9.32 16.46 -2.61
N ALA A 85 9.47 15.29 -1.98
CA ALA A 85 10.77 14.69 -1.64
C ALA A 85 11.43 13.92 -2.80
N GLY A 86 10.83 13.93 -3.99
CA GLY A 86 11.28 13.18 -5.16
C GLY A 86 11.14 11.66 -5.01
N ALA A 87 10.22 11.22 -4.15
CA ALA A 87 9.90 9.82 -3.95
C ALA A 87 8.66 9.42 -4.74
N ARG A 88 8.64 8.17 -5.20
CA ARG A 88 7.48 7.53 -5.85
C ARG A 88 7.01 6.34 -5.04
N LEU A 89 5.70 6.13 -5.01
CA LEU A 89 5.13 4.94 -4.41
C LEU A 89 5.33 3.75 -5.36
N LEU A 90 5.81 2.63 -4.84
CA LEU A 90 5.79 1.34 -5.52
C LEU A 90 4.86 0.40 -4.76
N LEU A 91 3.95 -0.24 -5.50
CA LEU A 91 3.01 -1.22 -4.96
C LEU A 91 3.48 -2.62 -5.32
N HIS A 92 3.16 -3.60 -4.47
CA HIS A 92 3.36 -5.00 -4.82
C HIS A 92 2.56 -5.35 -6.09
N GLY A 93 3.24 -5.93 -7.09
CA GLY A 93 2.71 -6.19 -8.43
C GLY A 93 3.05 -5.11 -9.47
N ASP A 94 3.63 -3.97 -9.07
CA ASP A 94 4.22 -3.00 -10.00
C ASP A 94 5.41 -3.64 -10.74
N PRO A 95 5.59 -3.43 -12.06
CA PRO A 95 6.75 -3.93 -12.82
C PRO A 95 8.12 -3.52 -12.25
N LEU A 96 8.19 -2.45 -11.46
CA LEU A 96 9.41 -1.97 -10.81
C LEU A 96 9.59 -2.50 -9.38
N TYR A 97 8.63 -3.27 -8.87
CA TYR A 97 8.76 -3.93 -7.57
C TYR A 97 9.76 -5.11 -7.70
N PRO A 98 10.82 -5.19 -6.89
CA PRO A 98 11.84 -6.24 -6.97
C PRO A 98 11.22 -7.62 -6.78
N ALA A 99 11.48 -8.53 -7.72
CA ALA A 99 10.95 -9.90 -7.68
C ALA A 99 11.38 -10.66 -6.41
N ASP A 100 12.65 -10.52 -6.00
CA ASP A 100 13.17 -11.17 -4.80
C ASP A 100 12.47 -10.69 -3.53
N LEU A 101 12.11 -9.40 -3.47
CA LEU A 101 11.36 -8.84 -2.36
C LEU A 101 9.90 -9.30 -2.38
N ALA A 102 9.30 -9.47 -3.57
CA ALA A 102 7.92 -9.93 -3.73
C ALA A 102 7.76 -11.42 -3.36
N ALA A 103 8.83 -12.21 -3.46
CA ALA A 103 8.83 -13.62 -3.11
C ALA A 103 8.82 -13.89 -1.60
N LEU A 104 9.04 -12.87 -0.76
CA LEU A 104 8.99 -13.02 0.69
C LEU A 104 7.55 -13.22 1.18
N THR A 105 7.37 -14.05 2.21
CA THR A 105 6.06 -14.29 2.83
C THR A 105 5.49 -13.05 3.53
N ASP A 106 6.37 -12.14 3.97
CA ASP A 106 6.05 -10.87 4.60
C ASP A 106 6.47 -9.67 3.72
N ALA A 107 6.44 -9.85 2.39
CA ALA A 107 6.73 -8.78 1.45
C ALA A 107 5.90 -7.52 1.77
N PRO A 108 6.51 -6.32 1.84
CA PRO A 108 5.76 -5.11 2.10
C PRO A 108 4.79 -4.83 0.93
N PRO A 109 3.51 -4.52 1.19
CA PRO A 109 2.54 -4.32 0.11
C PRO A 109 2.82 -3.05 -0.70
N LEU A 110 3.54 -2.09 -0.12
CA LEU A 110 3.99 -0.86 -0.75
C LEU A 110 5.19 -0.26 -0.03
N TRP A 111 5.96 0.56 -0.74
CA TRP A 111 7.11 1.28 -0.20
C TRP A 111 7.46 2.49 -1.06
N TRP A 112 8.12 3.47 -0.46
CA TRP A 112 8.55 4.71 -1.12
C TRP A 112 9.95 4.53 -1.70
N LEU A 113 10.10 4.78 -3.00
CA LEU A 113 11.39 4.77 -3.70
C LEU A 113 11.82 6.21 -3.99
N ARG A 114 13.05 6.57 -3.60
CA ARG A 114 13.72 7.80 -4.04
C ARG A 114 14.96 7.44 -4.86
N GLY A 115 15.08 8.02 -6.07
CA GLY A 115 16.22 7.77 -6.98
C GLY A 115 15.87 6.90 -8.18
N ARG A 116 16.85 6.14 -8.69
CA ARG A 116 16.73 5.43 -9.98
C ARG A 116 16.11 4.05 -9.83
N ALA A 117 14.84 3.90 -10.23
CA ALA A 117 14.12 2.62 -10.18
C ALA A 117 14.77 1.48 -10.98
N ALA A 118 15.48 1.80 -12.07
CA ALA A 118 16.16 0.80 -12.90
C ALA A 118 17.23 -0.03 -12.13
N LEU A 119 17.75 0.49 -11.01
CA LEU A 119 18.70 -0.24 -10.18
C LEU A 119 18.08 -1.47 -9.49
N LEU A 120 16.77 -1.46 -9.27
CA LEU A 120 16.03 -2.56 -8.61
C LEU A 120 15.97 -3.84 -9.45
N ARG A 121 16.33 -3.77 -10.74
CA ARG A 121 16.36 -4.91 -11.66
C ARG A 121 17.75 -5.53 -11.83
N ARG A 122 18.75 -4.98 -11.16
CA ARG A 122 20.13 -5.48 -11.22
C ARG A 122 20.31 -6.53 -10.13
N PRO A 123 21.23 -7.50 -10.31
CA PRO A 123 21.67 -8.35 -9.22
C PRO A 123 22.15 -7.49 -8.04
N MET A 124 21.70 -7.83 -6.82
CA MET A 124 22.02 -7.10 -5.59
C MET A 124 22.66 -8.05 -4.58
N LEU A 125 23.69 -7.57 -3.89
CA LEU A 125 24.28 -8.24 -2.72
C LEU A 125 24.14 -7.31 -1.53
N ALA A 126 23.60 -7.85 -0.43
CA ALA A 126 23.54 -7.12 0.83
C ALA A 126 24.85 -7.33 1.61
N GLN A 127 25.49 -6.23 2.02
CA GLN A 127 26.62 -6.26 2.94
C GLN A 127 26.18 -5.66 4.28
N VAL A 128 26.23 -6.46 5.35
CA VAL A 128 25.89 -6.05 6.72
C VAL A 128 27.06 -6.35 7.65
N GLY A 129 27.18 -5.60 8.74
CA GLY A 129 28.30 -5.73 9.68
C GLY A 129 28.04 -5.07 11.03
N ALA A 130 29.02 -5.16 11.92
CA ALA A 130 28.94 -4.55 13.25
C ALA A 130 28.82 -3.01 13.16
N ARG A 131 27.91 -2.42 13.95
CA ARG A 131 27.74 -0.95 14.03
C ARG A 131 29.04 -0.25 14.44
N ASN A 132 29.83 -0.88 15.30
CA ASN A 132 31.16 -0.46 15.73
C ASN A 132 32.22 -1.44 15.22
N ALA A 133 32.36 -1.55 13.91
CA ALA A 133 33.37 -2.40 13.30
C ALA A 133 34.78 -2.00 13.74
N THR A 134 35.64 -3.01 13.95
CA THR A 134 37.06 -2.78 14.26
C THR A 134 37.76 -2.08 13.09
N SER A 135 38.95 -1.53 13.33
CA SER A 135 39.74 -0.96 12.23
C SER A 135 40.03 -1.99 11.14
N LEU A 136 40.21 -3.28 11.48
CA LEU A 136 40.42 -4.36 10.50
C LEU A 136 39.16 -4.68 9.68
N GLY A 137 37.97 -4.67 10.30
CA GLY A 137 36.71 -4.95 9.60
C GLY A 137 36.18 -3.82 8.71
N ARG A 138 36.79 -2.62 8.75
CA ARG A 138 36.45 -1.48 7.88
C ARG A 138 37.30 -1.40 6.61
N ARG A 139 38.35 -2.22 6.48
CA ARG A 139 39.29 -2.20 5.35
C ARG A 139 38.92 -3.28 4.36
#